data_AF-A0A953Q6P1-F1
#
_entry.id   AF-A0A953Q6P1-F1
#
_cell.length_a   1.000
_cell.length_b   1.000
_cell.length_c   1.000
_cell.angle_alpha   90.00
_cell.angle_beta   90.00
_cell.angle_gamma   90.00
#
_symmetry.space_group_name_H-M   'P 1'
#
loop_
_entity.id
_entity.type
_entity.pdbx_description
1 polymer ?
#
loop_
_entity_poly.entity_id
_entity_poly.type
_entity_poly.pdbx_seq_one_letter_code
_entity_poly.pdbx_strand_id
1 'polypeptide(L)'
;MKHKILLLALLFTLASVAWAQDTQSQAPASASKTQTRSAHRQHMMEMHKQEMDAAKADVAKIKSSLEQMKANVAKISDADEKARWQANVDMWETLAGHMDRMLQHMESMGPGMGPMGGPPPSDKKPQ
;
A
#
# COMPACT_ATOMS: atom_id res chain seq x y z
N MET A 1 0.71 44.05 -5.35
CA MET A 1 0.69 42.65 -5.83
C MET A 1 0.68 42.49 -7.35
N LYS A 2 0.97 43.53 -8.16
CA LYS A 2 1.01 43.40 -9.64
C LYS A 2 2.43 43.35 -10.24
N HIS A 3 3.44 43.85 -9.51
CA HIS A 3 4.84 43.86 -9.98
C HIS A 3 5.61 42.57 -9.68
N LYS A 4 5.21 41.80 -8.65
CA LYS A 4 5.81 40.50 -8.31
C LYS A 4 5.44 39.40 -9.32
N ILE A 5 4.27 39.51 -9.96
CA ILE A 5 3.83 38.57 -11.00
C ILE A 5 4.61 38.80 -12.30
N LEU A 6 5.01 40.06 -12.59
CA LEU A 6 5.78 40.38 -13.78
C LEU A 6 7.24 39.90 -13.72
N LEU A 7 7.85 39.86 -12.52
CA LEU A 7 9.20 39.33 -12.31
C LEU A 7 9.29 37.80 -12.44
N LEU A 8 8.20 37.10 -12.11
CA LEU A 8 8.13 35.64 -12.23
C LEU A 8 8.00 35.16 -13.68
N ALA A 9 7.43 35.98 -14.58
CA ALA A 9 7.33 35.67 -16.00
C ALA A 9 8.64 35.90 -16.78
N LEU A 10 9.58 36.70 -16.24
CA LEU A 10 10.81 37.10 -16.93
C LEU A 10 12.01 36.16 -16.69
N LEU A 11 11.91 35.25 -15.72
CA LEU A 11 12.96 34.27 -15.43
C LEU A 11 12.82 32.96 -16.22
N PHE A 12 11.76 32.80 -17.01
CA PHE A 12 11.51 31.56 -17.77
C PHE A 12 12.16 31.53 -19.16
N THR A 13 12.94 32.56 -19.54
CA THR A 13 13.48 32.67 -20.91
C THR A 13 14.94 33.10 -20.95
N LEU A 14 15.83 32.50 -20.13
CA LEU A 14 17.26 32.55 -20.42
C LEU A 14 17.88 31.15 -20.49
N ALA A 15 17.98 30.71 -21.74
CA ALA A 15 19.12 30.04 -22.33
C ALA A 15 19.43 28.60 -21.88
N SER A 16 18.86 27.68 -22.65
CA SER A 16 19.44 26.38 -22.99
C SER A 16 20.90 26.48 -23.49
N VAL A 17 21.57 25.34 -23.37
CA VAL A 17 22.77 24.85 -24.07
C VAL A 17 24.11 25.05 -23.38
N ALA A 18 24.60 23.96 -22.77
CA ALA A 18 25.99 23.54 -22.92
C ALA A 18 26.05 22.00 -22.82
N TRP A 19 25.88 21.35 -23.97
CA TRP A 19 26.48 20.03 -24.19
C TRP A 19 27.98 20.24 -24.39
N ALA A 20 28.79 19.74 -23.47
CA ALA A 20 30.14 19.27 -23.78
C ALA A 20 30.64 18.36 -22.64
N GLN A 21 30.83 17.09 -23.00
CA GLN A 21 31.91 16.20 -22.59
C GLN A 21 32.19 16.07 -21.08
N ASP A 22 31.77 14.94 -20.53
CA ASP A 22 32.78 14.11 -19.89
C ASP A 22 32.63 12.67 -20.40
N THR A 23 33.59 12.26 -21.23
CA THR A 23 33.81 10.87 -21.62
C THR A 23 34.34 10.11 -20.41
N GLN A 24 33.46 9.72 -19.49
CA GLN A 24 33.84 8.81 -18.42
C GLN A 24 33.49 7.38 -18.81
N SER A 25 34.46 6.77 -19.49
CA SER A 25 34.86 5.36 -19.48
C SER A 25 33.78 4.30 -19.22
N GLN A 26 33.56 3.47 -20.25
CA GLN A 26 32.95 2.16 -20.12
C GLN A 26 33.76 1.22 -19.20
N ALA A 27 32.98 0.50 -18.36
CA ALA A 27 33.18 -0.81 -17.72
C ALA A 27 33.99 -0.92 -16.40
N PRO A 28 33.56 -1.77 -15.43
CA PRO A 28 32.54 -2.82 -15.50
C PRO A 28 31.25 -2.48 -14.72
N ALA A 29 30.15 -2.34 -15.44
CA ALA A 29 28.82 -2.22 -14.84
C ALA A 29 28.29 -3.61 -14.44
N SER A 30 28.69 -4.11 -13.27
CA SER A 30 28.05 -5.31 -12.70
C SER A 30 27.93 -5.31 -11.18
N ALA A 31 28.70 -4.49 -10.44
CA ALA A 31 28.60 -4.41 -8.98
C ALA A 31 27.57 -3.38 -8.47
N SER A 32 27.45 -2.23 -9.15
CA SER A 32 26.64 -1.09 -8.67
C SER A 32 25.12 -1.25 -8.84
N LYS A 33 24.67 -1.95 -9.90
CA LYS A 33 23.24 -2.21 -10.15
C LYS A 33 22.61 -3.16 -9.13
N THR A 34 23.41 -4.06 -8.56
CA THR A 34 22.93 -5.04 -7.57
C THR A 34 22.68 -4.37 -6.22
N GLN A 35 23.52 -3.40 -5.84
CA GLN A 35 23.40 -2.67 -4.56
C GLN A 35 22.21 -1.69 -4.54
N THR A 36 21.92 -1.03 -5.67
CA THR A 36 20.71 -0.18 -5.77
C THR A 36 19.43 -1.00 -5.78
N ARG A 37 19.44 -2.18 -6.40
CA ARG A 37 18.29 -3.09 -6.45
C ARG A 37 17.98 -3.75 -5.10
N SER A 38 18.99 -4.06 -4.29
CA SER A 38 18.80 -4.60 -2.95
C SER A 38 18.25 -3.56 -1.97
N ALA A 39 18.79 -2.34 -1.98
CA ALA A 39 18.30 -1.23 -1.16
C ALA A 39 16.84 -0.87 -1.50
N HIS A 40 16.50 -0.80 -2.79
CA HIS A 40 15.12 -0.56 -3.22
C HIS A 40 14.17 -1.68 -2.76
N ARG A 41 14.58 -2.96 -2.87
CA ARG A 41 13.79 -4.09 -2.37
C ARG A 41 13.57 -4.00 -0.86
N GLN A 42 14.59 -3.66 -0.09
CA GLN A 42 14.48 -3.49 1.36
C GLN A 42 13.50 -2.38 1.74
N HIS A 43 13.56 -1.24 1.05
CA HIS A 43 12.63 -0.15 1.28
C HIS A 43 11.17 -0.55 1.02
N MET A 44 10.90 -1.26 -0.08
CA MET A 44 9.54 -1.75 -0.39
C MET A 44 9.05 -2.76 0.65
N MET A 45 9.92 -3.64 1.15
CA MET A 45 9.57 -4.57 2.23
C MET A 45 9.26 -3.86 3.54
N GLU A 46 10.00 -2.81 3.88
CA GLU A 46 9.77 -2.01 5.08
C GLU A 46 8.43 -1.26 5.00
N MET A 47 8.14 -0.61 3.87
CA MET A 47 6.84 0.02 3.63
C MET A 47 5.69 -0.97 3.76
N HIS A 48 5.81 -2.15 3.12
CA HIS A 48 4.79 -3.19 3.21
C HIS A 48 4.59 -3.70 4.64
N LYS A 49 5.67 -3.84 5.41
CA LYS A 49 5.60 -4.21 6.82
C LYS A 49 4.83 -3.17 7.63
N GLN A 50 5.12 -1.88 7.43
CA GLN A 50 4.42 -0.80 8.12
C GLN A 50 2.93 -0.77 7.78
N GLU A 51 2.57 -0.96 6.50
CA GLU A 51 1.17 -1.08 6.08
C GLU A 51 0.46 -2.27 6.76
N MET A 52 1.14 -3.41 6.85
CA MET A 52 0.59 -4.60 7.53
C MET A 52 0.40 -4.36 9.02
N ASP A 53 1.34 -3.73 9.70
CA ASP A 53 1.24 -3.43 11.13
C ASP A 53 0.11 -2.43 11.42
N ALA A 54 -0.06 -1.41 10.56
CA ALA A 54 -1.18 -0.48 10.63
C ALA A 54 -2.52 -1.21 10.43
N ALA A 55 -2.62 -2.07 9.42
CA ALA A 55 -3.84 -2.82 9.15
C ALA A 55 -4.22 -3.76 10.32
N LYS A 56 -3.25 -4.39 10.98
CA LYS A 56 -3.48 -5.18 12.20
C LYS A 56 -4.03 -4.33 13.34
N ALA A 57 -3.46 -3.14 13.55
CA ALA A 57 -3.92 -2.22 14.58
C ALA A 57 -5.38 -1.77 14.31
N ASP A 58 -5.72 -1.49 13.06
CA ASP A 58 -7.06 -1.12 12.66
C ASP A 58 -8.06 -2.27 12.88
N VAL A 59 -7.72 -3.50 12.49
CA VAL A 59 -8.57 -4.67 12.75
C VAL A 59 -8.77 -4.91 14.25
N ALA A 60 -7.73 -4.76 15.06
CA ALA A 60 -7.84 -4.86 16.52
C ALA A 60 -8.79 -3.80 17.09
N LYS A 61 -8.69 -2.55 16.60
CA LYS A 61 -9.58 -1.45 16.99
C LYS A 61 -11.03 -1.70 16.58
N ILE A 62 -11.26 -2.23 15.37
CA ILE A 62 -12.60 -2.62 14.89
C ILE A 62 -13.19 -3.69 15.81
N LYS A 63 -12.44 -4.74 16.13
CA LYS A 63 -12.87 -5.80 17.05
C LYS A 63 -13.24 -5.25 18.42
N SER A 64 -12.39 -4.39 19.00
CA SER A 64 -12.69 -3.75 20.29
C SER A 64 -13.95 -2.86 20.24
N SER A 65 -14.13 -2.11 19.16
CA SER A 65 -15.32 -1.26 18.96
C SER A 65 -16.60 -2.10 18.77
N LEU A 66 -16.48 -3.27 18.13
CA LEU A 66 -17.56 -4.23 17.97
C LEU A 66 -18.00 -4.82 19.31
N GLU A 67 -17.06 -5.15 20.20
CA GLU A 67 -17.39 -5.59 21.56
C GLU A 67 -18.11 -4.51 22.36
N GLN A 68 -17.71 -3.24 22.22
CA GLN A 68 -18.45 -2.13 22.80
C GLN A 68 -19.85 -1.99 22.21
N MET A 69 -20.00 -2.17 20.90
CA MET A 69 -21.31 -2.13 20.23
C MET A 69 -22.21 -3.27 20.74
N LYS A 70 -21.71 -4.50 20.84
CA LYS A 70 -22.43 -5.64 21.44
C LYS A 70 -22.90 -5.33 22.87
N ALA A 71 -22.02 -4.76 23.69
CA ALA A 71 -22.36 -4.36 25.05
C ALA A 71 -23.44 -3.27 25.12
N ASN A 72 -23.48 -2.35 24.14
CA ASN A 72 -24.52 -1.33 24.04
C ASN A 72 -25.85 -1.95 23.58
N VAL A 73 -25.83 -2.83 22.58
CA VAL A 73 -27.02 -3.53 22.08
C VAL A 73 -27.66 -4.38 23.18
N ALA A 74 -26.86 -5.01 24.04
CA ALA A 74 -27.36 -5.78 25.18
C ALA A 74 -28.21 -4.95 26.16
N LYS A 75 -28.00 -3.63 26.22
CA LYS A 75 -28.73 -2.70 27.11
C LYS A 75 -30.02 -2.15 26.50
N ILE A 76 -30.29 -2.42 25.23
CA ILE A 76 -31.51 -1.96 24.56
C ILE A 76 -32.70 -2.81 25.05
N SER A 77 -33.71 -2.15 25.58
CA SER A 77 -34.92 -2.79 26.11
C SER A 77 -35.99 -3.02 25.04
N ASP A 78 -36.09 -2.12 24.06
CA ASP A 78 -37.03 -2.26 22.95
C ASP A 78 -36.59 -3.39 22.01
N ALA A 79 -37.48 -4.34 21.75
CA ALA A 79 -37.14 -5.55 21.01
C ALA A 79 -36.84 -5.28 19.54
N ASP A 80 -37.61 -4.39 18.91
CA ASP A 80 -37.47 -4.06 17.49
C ASP A 80 -36.18 -3.26 17.25
N GLU A 81 -35.90 -2.29 18.11
CA GLU A 81 -34.65 -1.54 18.08
C GLU A 81 -33.44 -2.45 18.35
N LYS A 82 -33.54 -3.36 19.32
CA LYS A 82 -32.47 -4.32 19.60
C LYS A 82 -32.21 -5.21 18.40
N ALA A 83 -33.24 -5.74 17.75
CA ALA A 83 -33.12 -6.56 16.55
C ALA A 83 -32.46 -5.79 15.39
N ARG A 84 -32.86 -4.53 15.18
CA ARG A 84 -32.26 -3.66 14.16
C ARG A 84 -30.77 -3.44 14.40
N TRP A 85 -30.37 -3.18 15.65
CA TRP A 85 -28.96 -2.99 15.99
C TRP A 85 -28.17 -4.29 15.98
N GLN A 86 -28.79 -5.43 16.32
CA GLN A 86 -28.14 -6.73 16.22
C GLN A 86 -27.75 -7.03 14.77
N ALA A 87 -28.63 -6.75 13.80
CA ALA A 87 -28.29 -6.91 12.38
C ALA A 87 -27.07 -6.05 11.96
N ASN A 88 -26.90 -4.87 12.55
CA ASN A 88 -25.73 -4.02 12.32
C ASN A 88 -24.46 -4.65 12.93
N VAL A 89 -24.54 -5.17 14.16
CA VAL A 89 -23.44 -5.94 14.79
C VAL A 89 -23.01 -7.10 13.91
N ASP A 90 -23.95 -7.90 13.42
CA ASP A 90 -23.67 -9.10 12.63
C ASP A 90 -22.95 -8.76 11.30
N MET A 91 -23.33 -7.64 10.66
CA MET A 91 -22.66 -7.13 9.46
C MET A 91 -21.21 -6.72 9.75
N TRP A 92 -20.96 -5.95 10.82
CA TRP A 92 -19.61 -5.53 11.19
C TRP A 92 -18.74 -6.71 11.64
N GLU A 93 -19.33 -7.69 12.33
CA GLU A 93 -18.64 -8.92 12.73
C GLU A 93 -18.16 -9.72 11.51
N THR A 94 -19.01 -9.81 10.48
CA THR A 94 -18.66 -10.46 9.21
C THR A 94 -17.48 -9.75 8.53
N LEU A 95 -17.51 -8.42 8.46
CA LEU A 95 -16.43 -7.63 7.85
C LEU A 95 -15.12 -7.73 8.64
N ALA A 96 -15.18 -7.58 9.97
CA ALA A 96 -14.02 -7.69 10.84
C ALA A 96 -13.38 -9.09 10.72
N GLY A 97 -14.20 -10.15 10.69
CA GLY A 97 -13.72 -11.51 10.49
C GLY A 97 -13.09 -11.74 9.11
N HIS A 98 -13.63 -11.12 8.05
CA HIS A 98 -13.02 -11.17 6.72
C HIS A 98 -11.64 -10.48 6.70
N MET A 99 -11.54 -9.27 7.27
CA MET A 99 -10.27 -8.53 7.34
C MET A 99 -9.21 -9.29 8.14
N ASP A 100 -9.61 -9.92 9.25
CA ASP A 100 -8.71 -10.73 10.07
C ASP A 100 -8.17 -11.95 9.30
N ARG A 101 -9.04 -12.66 8.57
CA ARG A 101 -8.60 -13.78 7.72
C ARG A 101 -7.67 -13.34 6.60
N MET A 102 -7.93 -12.17 6.01
CA MET A 102 -7.06 -11.60 4.98
C MET A 102 -5.67 -11.28 5.55
N LEU A 103 -5.59 -10.68 6.74
CA LEU A 103 -4.32 -10.42 7.42
C LEU A 103 -3.56 -11.71 7.73
N GLN A 104 -4.22 -12.72 8.28
CA GLN A 104 -3.62 -14.03 8.54
C GLN A 104 -3.11 -14.69 7.25
N HIS A 105 -3.87 -14.58 6.16
CA HIS A 105 -3.45 -15.11 4.87
C HIS A 105 -2.20 -14.39 4.35
N MET A 106 -2.16 -13.06 4.43
CA MET A 106 -0.99 -12.27 4.03
C MET A 106 0.24 -12.58 4.89
N GLU A 107 0.08 -12.73 6.20
CA GLU A 107 1.16 -13.17 7.10
C GLU A 107 1.69 -14.56 6.73
N SER A 108 0.79 -15.50 6.38
CA SER A 108 1.17 -16.85 5.98
C SER A 108 1.92 -16.94 4.65
N MET A 109 1.70 -15.97 3.75
CA MET A 109 2.37 -15.90 2.44
C MET A 109 3.82 -15.38 2.53
N GLY A 110 4.18 -14.74 3.65
CA GLY A 110 5.55 -14.30 3.97
C GLY A 110 6.22 -13.37 2.94
N PRO A 111 7.43 -12.87 3.20
CA PRO A 111 8.17 -11.98 2.29
C PRO A 111 8.69 -12.67 0.99
N GLY A 112 8.18 -13.86 0.66
CA GLY A 112 8.80 -14.81 -0.28
C GLY A 112 8.07 -15.07 -1.60
N MET A 113 6.83 -14.62 -1.77
CA MET A 113 6.12 -14.81 -3.04
C MET A 113 6.50 -13.69 -4.03
N GLY A 114 7.30 -14.06 -5.02
CA GLY A 114 7.70 -13.20 -6.13
C GLY A 114 6.51 -12.64 -6.92
N PRO A 115 6.75 -11.68 -7.84
CA PRO A 115 5.68 -11.05 -8.60
C PRO A 115 4.89 -12.12 -9.36
N MET A 116 3.57 -12.11 -9.17
CA MET A 116 2.59 -12.74 -10.06
C MET A 116 2.67 -12.05 -11.42
N GLY A 117 3.72 -12.37 -12.16
CA GLY A 117 4.14 -11.73 -13.40
C GLY A 117 5.17 -12.58 -14.11
N GLY A 118 4.94 -13.90 -14.12
CA GLY A 118 5.56 -14.74 -15.15
C GLY A 118 5.02 -14.31 -16.52
N PRO A 119 5.85 -14.25 -17.57
CA PRO A 119 5.35 -13.98 -18.92
C PRO A 119 4.27 -15.02 -19.28
N PRO A 120 3.23 -14.63 -20.04
CA PRO A 120 2.20 -15.57 -20.49
C PRO A 120 2.86 -16.76 -21.20
N PRO A 121 2.30 -17.98 -21.10
CA PRO A 121 2.84 -19.13 -21.79
C PRO A 121 2.89 -18.79 -23.29
N SER A 122 4.10 -18.73 -23.85
CA SER A 122 4.26 -18.57 -25.29
C SER A 122 3.60 -19.75 -25.97
N ASP A 123 2.47 -19.50 -26.64
CA ASP A 123 1.83 -20.46 -27.53
C ASP A 123 2.86 -20.89 -28.58
N LYS A 124 3.43 -22.08 -28.40
CA LYS A 124 4.17 -22.74 -29.48
C LYS A 124 3.14 -23.18 -30.52
N LYS A 125 3.01 -22.37 -31.58
CA LYS A 125 2.27 -22.74 -32.79
C LYS A 125 2.86 -24.04 -33.36
N PRO A 126 2.05 -25.07 -33.66
CA PRO A 126 2.56 -26.29 -34.28
C PRO A 126 2.98 -26.00 -35.73
N GLN A 127 4.10 -26.60 -36.14
CA GLN A 127 4.40 -26.85 -37.56
C GLN A 127 3.67 -28.11 -38.01
#